data_AF-A0A2E1RYR9-F1
#
_entry.id   AF-A0A2E1RYR9-F1
#
_cell.length_a   1.000
_cell.length_b   1.000
_cell.length_c   1.000
_cell.angle_alpha   90.00
_cell.angle_beta   90.00
_cell.angle_gamma   90.00
#
_symmetry.space_group_name_H-M   'P 1'
#
loop_
_entity.id
_entity.type
_entity.pdbx_description
1 polymer ?
#
loop_
_entity_poly.entity_id
_entity_poly.type
_entity_poly.pdbx_seq_one_letter_code
_entity_poly.pdbx_strand_id
1 'polypeptide(L)'
;MRAELDQRLAADSIHVAWLEPDIEVRLMDDQRFVWVLLIPLGADYVEPHDLPDITFRKLFDHARSLSAKLKQQTAADKINMAVLGNHVSQLHLHLIMRHAKDVAWPEPVWGKGQPIKMGDEDIIAARKLVQTALN
;
A
#
# COMPACT_ATOMS: atom_id res chain seq x y z
N MET A 1 -3.70 12.57 -20.09
CA MET A 1 -3.09 12.90 -18.79
C MET A 1 -3.47 11.79 -17.81
N ARG A 2 -2.57 11.40 -16.91
CA ARG A 2 -2.92 10.47 -15.82
C ARG A 2 -3.88 11.19 -14.86
N ALA A 3 -4.81 10.45 -14.25
CA ALA A 3 -5.62 10.99 -13.16
C ALA A 3 -4.69 11.42 -12.00
N GLU A 4 -5.09 12.45 -11.25
CA GLU A 4 -4.27 12.96 -10.14
C GLU A 4 -4.43 12.11 -8.88
N LEU A 5 -3.34 11.94 -8.14
CA LEU A 5 -3.34 11.32 -6.82
C LEU A 5 -3.98 12.28 -5.80
N ASP A 6 -4.82 11.77 -4.91
CA ASP A 6 -5.39 12.54 -3.81
C ASP A 6 -4.30 13.19 -2.96
N GLN A 7 -4.52 14.43 -2.54
CA GLN A 7 -3.52 15.23 -1.83
C GLN A 7 -3.14 14.63 -0.47
N ARG A 8 -4.05 13.95 0.23
CA ARG A 8 -3.75 13.28 1.50
C ARG A 8 -2.94 12.02 1.26
N LEU A 9 -3.29 11.22 0.25
CA LEU A 9 -2.45 10.08 -0.15
C LEU A 9 -1.04 10.55 -0.53
N ALA A 10 -0.92 11.66 -1.27
CA ALA A 10 0.36 12.24 -1.64
C ALA A 10 1.18 12.70 -0.42
N ALA A 11 0.54 13.32 0.58
CA ALA A 11 1.19 13.84 1.79
C ALA A 11 1.57 12.76 2.80
N ASP A 12 0.76 11.71 2.92
CA ASP A 12 0.91 10.67 3.95
C ASP A 12 1.71 9.45 3.46
N SER A 13 2.11 9.42 2.19
CA SER A 13 2.82 8.27 1.64
C SER A 13 3.92 8.67 0.67
N ILE A 14 4.84 7.75 0.43
CA ILE A 14 6.03 7.94 -0.39
C ILE A 14 5.89 7.11 -1.67
N HIS A 15 6.06 7.74 -2.83
CA HIS A 15 6.08 7.03 -4.12
C HIS A 15 7.16 5.94 -4.13
N VAL A 16 6.89 4.75 -4.67
CA VAL A 16 7.89 3.69 -4.82
C VAL A 16 8.18 3.41 -6.30
N ALA A 17 7.12 3.13 -7.05
CA ALA A 17 7.20 2.73 -8.45
C ALA A 17 5.84 2.86 -9.13
N TRP A 18 5.86 2.80 -10.46
CA TRP A 18 4.70 2.49 -11.29
C TRP A 18 4.75 1.01 -11.63
N LEU A 19 3.66 0.30 -11.33
CA LEU A 19 3.56 -1.14 -11.55
C LEU A 19 2.84 -1.45 -12.87
N GLU A 20 1.93 -0.57 -13.29
CA GLU A 20 1.33 -0.48 -14.62
C GLU A 20 1.29 1.01 -15.03
N PRO A 21 0.89 1.37 -16.27
CA PRO A 21 0.73 2.77 -16.66
C PRO A 21 -0.22 3.58 -15.77
N ASP A 22 -1.14 2.90 -15.08
CA ASP A 22 -2.24 3.40 -14.26
C ASP A 22 -2.27 2.83 -12.84
N ILE A 23 -1.25 2.11 -12.36
CA ILE A 23 -1.21 1.61 -10.97
C ILE A 23 0.06 2.09 -10.29
N GLU A 24 -0.11 2.94 -9.29
CA GLU A 24 0.97 3.48 -8.47
C GLU A 24 1.19 2.64 -7.21
N VAL A 25 2.46 2.37 -6.89
CA VAL A 25 2.87 1.73 -5.65
C VAL A 25 3.44 2.79 -4.72
N ARG A 26 2.91 2.88 -3.50
CA ARG A 26 3.38 3.81 -2.48
C ARG A 26 3.62 3.11 -1.14
N LEU A 27 4.41 3.74 -0.27
CA LEU A 27 4.61 3.32 1.12
C LEU A 27 3.92 4.32 2.03
N MET A 28 3.02 3.86 2.91
CA MET A 28 2.51 4.72 3.98
C MET A 28 3.69 5.18 4.85
N ASP A 29 3.74 6.47 5.16
CA ASP A 29 4.83 7.07 5.92
C ASP A 29 4.62 6.89 7.43
N ASP A 30 4.66 5.63 7.84
CA ASP A 30 4.53 5.16 9.21
C ASP A 30 5.47 3.98 9.46
N GLN A 31 6.64 4.25 10.05
CA GLN A 31 7.72 3.28 10.30
C GLN A 31 7.28 2.10 11.18
N ARG A 32 6.15 2.22 11.89
CA ARG A 32 5.65 1.18 12.79
C ARG A 32 5.30 -0.11 12.05
N PHE A 33 5.05 -0.03 10.74
CA PHE A 33 4.68 -1.16 9.90
C PHE A 33 5.34 -1.05 8.53
N VAL A 34 5.64 -2.19 7.89
CA VAL A 34 5.84 -2.17 6.44
C VAL A 34 4.44 -2.14 5.80
N TRP A 35 4.07 -1.00 5.23
CA TRP A 35 2.71 -0.72 4.76
C TRP A 35 2.73 -0.15 3.34
N VAL A 36 2.33 -0.98 2.39
CA VAL A 36 2.27 -0.65 0.97
C VAL A 36 0.85 -0.29 0.55
N LEU A 37 0.73 0.68 -0.36
CA LEU A 37 -0.51 1.05 -1.03
C LEU A 37 -0.37 0.72 -2.53
N LEU A 38 -1.40 0.09 -3.10
CA LEU A 38 -1.59 0.01 -4.55
C LEU A 38 -2.75 0.92 -4.94
N ILE A 39 -2.50 1.88 -5.82
CA ILE A 39 -3.44 2.96 -6.13
C ILE A 39 -3.69 2.96 -7.65
N PRO A 40 -4.81 2.38 -8.11
CA PRO A 40 -5.22 2.52 -9.51
C PRO A 40 -5.66 3.97 -9.79
N LEU A 41 -5.10 4.58 -10.82
CA LEU A 41 -5.39 5.93 -11.26
C LEU A 41 -6.29 5.91 -12.50
N GLY A 42 -7.53 6.33 -12.30
CA GLY A 42 -8.49 6.61 -13.37
C GLY A 42 -9.56 7.58 -12.91
N ALA A 43 -10.56 7.83 -13.75
CA ALA A 43 -11.64 8.74 -13.41
C ALA A 43 -12.53 8.12 -12.32
N ASP A 44 -12.56 8.76 -11.16
CA ASP A 44 -13.53 8.55 -10.08
C ASP A 44 -13.65 7.11 -9.54
N TYR A 45 -12.57 6.32 -9.60
CA TYR A 45 -12.55 5.02 -8.93
C TYR A 45 -12.60 5.20 -7.42
N VAL A 46 -13.72 4.82 -6.81
CA VAL A 46 -13.90 4.84 -5.36
C VAL A 46 -13.84 3.43 -4.80
N GLU A 47 -14.50 2.51 -5.51
CA GLU A 47 -14.65 1.12 -5.10
C GLU A 47 -13.97 0.17 -6.10
N PRO A 48 -13.59 -1.04 -5.68
CA PRO A 48 -13.04 -2.02 -6.61
C PRO A 48 -13.98 -2.40 -7.76
N HIS A 49 -15.30 -2.29 -7.56
CA HIS A 49 -16.29 -2.58 -8.60
C HIS A 49 -16.48 -1.43 -9.61
N ASP A 50 -15.89 -0.25 -9.37
CA ASP A 50 -15.82 0.84 -10.35
C ASP A 50 -14.72 0.59 -11.39
N LEU A 51 -13.77 -0.30 -11.09
CA LEU A 51 -12.65 -0.60 -11.97
C LEU A 51 -13.13 -1.38 -13.20
N PRO A 52 -12.60 -1.06 -14.40
CA PRO A 52 -12.71 -1.96 -15.55
C PRO A 52 -12.18 -3.36 -15.21
N ASP A 53 -12.83 -4.41 -15.69
CA ASP A 53 -12.49 -5.81 -15.37
C ASP A 53 -11.01 -6.14 -15.52
N ILE A 54 -10.35 -5.56 -16.52
CA ILE A 54 -8.92 -5.77 -16.77
C ILE A 54 -8.06 -5.09 -15.70
N THR A 55 -8.40 -3.87 -15.29
CA THR A 55 -7.70 -3.11 -14.25
C THR A 55 -7.91 -3.77 -12.88
N PHE A 56 -9.14 -4.22 -12.58
CA PHE A 56 -9.43 -4.98 -11.36
C PHE A 56 -8.56 -6.24 -11.26
N ARG A 57 -8.53 -7.05 -12.33
CA ARG A 57 -7.73 -8.28 -12.37
C ARG A 57 -6.24 -7.98 -12.18
N LYS A 58 -5.70 -7.01 -12.91
CA LYS A 58 -4.30 -6.58 -12.76
C LYS A 58 -3.99 -6.15 -11.32
N LEU A 59 -4.80 -5.26 -10.75
CA LEU A 59 -4.61 -4.76 -9.39
C LEU A 59 -4.51 -5.91 -8.38
N PHE A 60 -5.44 -6.86 -8.42
CA PHE A 60 -5.47 -7.98 -7.47
C PHE A 60 -4.44 -9.07 -7.77
N ASP A 61 -4.06 -9.30 -9.02
CA ASP A 61 -2.95 -10.20 -9.36
C ASP A 61 -1.62 -9.66 -8.83
N HIS A 62 -1.39 -8.36 -8.99
CA HIS A 62 -0.22 -7.67 -8.44
C HIS A 62 -0.26 -7.64 -6.92
N ALA A 63 -1.40 -7.35 -6.30
CA ALA A 63 -1.58 -7.41 -4.85
C ALA A 63 -1.25 -8.79 -4.28
N ARG A 64 -1.72 -9.85 -4.93
CA ARG A 64 -1.46 -11.26 -4.56
C ARG A 64 0.03 -11.57 -4.63
N SER A 65 0.68 -11.28 -5.75
CA SER A 65 2.10 -11.55 -5.97
C SER A 65 2.99 -10.76 -4.99
N LEU A 66 2.76 -9.46 -4.89
CA LEU A 66 3.53 -8.56 -4.04
C LEU A 66 3.37 -8.93 -2.56
N SER A 67 2.16 -9.22 -2.10
CA SER A 67 1.91 -9.67 -0.72
C SER A 67 2.67 -10.95 -0.37
N ALA A 68 2.72 -11.92 -1.29
CA ALA A 68 3.42 -13.18 -1.06
C ALA A 68 4.93 -12.97 -0.94
N LYS A 69 5.52 -12.18 -1.84
CA LYS A 69 6.95 -11.85 -1.82
C LYS A 69 7.33 -11.03 -0.59
N LEU A 70 6.55 -9.99 -0.26
CA LEU A 70 6.80 -9.15 0.93
C LEU A 70 6.64 -9.94 2.22
N LYS A 71 5.68 -10.87 2.31
CA LYS A 71 5.56 -11.76 3.47
C LYS A 71 6.85 -12.56 3.70
N GLN A 72 7.42 -13.13 2.63
CA GLN A 72 8.67 -13.88 2.70
C GLN A 72 9.86 -12.99 3.09
N GLN A 73 10.01 -11.84 2.43
CA GLN A 73 11.15 -10.93 2.67
C GLN A 73 11.15 -10.31 4.07
N THR A 74 9.97 -10.02 4.63
CA THR A 74 9.82 -9.43 5.97
C THR A 74 9.69 -10.47 7.08
N ALA A 75 9.55 -11.76 6.74
CA ALA A 75 9.14 -12.80 7.68
C ALA A 75 7.86 -12.44 8.47
N ALA A 76 6.93 -11.74 7.82
CA ALA A 76 5.66 -11.38 8.46
C ALA A 76 4.82 -12.61 8.79
N ASP A 77 4.22 -12.61 9.98
CA ASP A 77 3.31 -13.68 10.42
C ASP A 77 2.03 -13.68 9.57
N LYS A 78 1.53 -12.47 9.24
CA LYS A 78 0.29 -12.27 8.49
C LYS A 78 0.38 -11.05 7.57
N ILE A 79 -0.32 -11.09 6.43
CA ILE A 79 -0.62 -9.90 5.64
C ILE A 79 -2.05 -9.46 5.96
N ASN A 80 -2.26 -8.19 6.31
CA ASN A 80 -3.57 -7.56 6.22
C ASN A 80 -3.71 -6.90 4.84
N MET A 81 -4.79 -7.24 4.15
CA MET A 81 -5.16 -6.64 2.86
C MET A 81 -6.54 -6.01 3.03
N ALA A 82 -6.68 -4.74 2.66
CA ALA A 82 -7.96 -4.05 2.80
C ALA A 82 -8.12 -2.93 1.78
N VAL A 83 -9.34 -2.76 1.28
CA VAL A 83 -9.81 -1.53 0.66
C VAL A 83 -10.76 -0.90 1.68
N LEU A 84 -10.45 0.31 2.13
CA LEU A 84 -11.33 1.12 2.97
C LEU A 84 -11.73 2.36 2.16
N GLY A 85 -11.47 3.56 2.66
CA GLY A 85 -11.74 4.79 1.90
C GLY A 85 -12.74 5.75 2.56
N ASN A 86 -13.11 5.53 3.83
CA ASN A 86 -14.05 6.39 4.56
C ASN A 86 -13.63 7.87 4.63
N HIS A 87 -12.32 8.17 4.59
CA HIS A 87 -11.78 9.54 4.64
C HIS A 87 -11.19 10.02 3.31
N VAL A 88 -10.65 9.11 2.49
CA VAL A 88 -10.12 9.39 1.16
C VAL A 88 -10.84 8.46 0.20
N SER A 89 -11.69 9.03 -0.65
CA SER A 89 -12.55 8.25 -1.54
C SER A 89 -11.78 7.61 -2.69
N GLN A 90 -10.68 8.21 -3.15
CA GLN A 90 -9.88 7.61 -4.23
C GLN A 90 -9.44 6.19 -3.84
N LEU A 91 -9.76 5.21 -4.68
CA LEU A 91 -9.48 3.80 -4.42
C LEU A 91 -8.00 3.56 -4.15
N HIS A 92 -7.70 2.94 -3.01
CA HIS A 92 -6.36 2.49 -2.64
C HIS A 92 -6.43 1.19 -1.85
N LEU A 93 -5.63 0.21 -2.26
CA LEU A 93 -5.55 -1.10 -1.64
C LEU A 93 -4.35 -1.13 -0.69
N HIS A 94 -4.61 -1.38 0.60
CA HIS A 94 -3.58 -1.51 1.62
C HIS A 94 -3.04 -2.94 1.68
N LEU A 95 -1.71 -3.09 1.71
CA LEU A 95 -1.00 -4.32 2.03
C LEU A 95 -0.09 -4.06 3.24
N ILE A 96 -0.36 -4.72 4.36
CA ILE A 96 0.36 -4.46 5.62
C ILE A 96 0.97 -5.76 6.13
N MET A 97 2.29 -5.77 6.30
CA MET A 97 3.04 -6.87 6.88
C MET A 97 2.93 -6.79 8.41
N ARG A 98 2.26 -7.78 9.00
CA ARG A 98 1.95 -7.85 10.43
C ARG A 98 2.81 -8.89 11.14
N HIS A 99 3.17 -8.57 12.38
CA HIS A 99 3.93 -9.45 13.26
C HIS A 99 3.18 -9.59 14.60
N ALA A 100 3.26 -10.77 15.22
CA ALA A 100 2.60 -11.03 16.51
C ALA A 100 3.07 -10.10 17.65
N LYS A 101 4.19 -9.40 17.45
CA LYS A 101 4.79 -8.44 18.39
C LYS A 101 4.70 -6.99 17.90
N ASP A 102 4.01 -6.72 16.79
CA ASP A 102 3.84 -5.34 16.34
C ASP A 102 2.92 -4.55 17.28
N VAL A 103 3.06 -3.22 17.25
CA VAL A 103 2.42 -2.30 18.21
C VAL A 103 0.89 -2.36 18.21
N ALA A 104 0.27 -2.90 17.15
CA ALA A 104 -1.18 -3.00 17.03
C ALA A 104 -1.69 -4.43 17.14
N TRP A 105 -0.86 -5.45 17.30
CA TRP A 105 -1.32 -6.85 17.32
C TRP A 105 -2.21 -7.16 18.56
N PRO A 106 -3.32 -7.93 18.42
CA PRO A 106 -3.90 -8.52 17.20
C PRO A 106 -4.91 -7.61 16.47
N GLU A 107 -5.04 -6.36 16.91
CA GLU A 107 -5.99 -5.39 16.39
C GLU A 107 -5.61 -4.87 14.98
N PRO A 108 -6.55 -4.23 14.25
CA PRO A 108 -6.23 -3.50 13.04
C PRO A 108 -5.28 -2.32 13.31
N VAL A 109 -4.44 -1.96 12.32
CA VAL A 109 -3.47 -0.85 12.48
C VAL A 109 -4.13 0.52 12.46
N TRP A 110 -5.25 0.66 11.76
CA TRP A 110 -5.95 1.94 11.58
C TRP A 110 -6.47 2.47 12.92
N GLY A 111 -6.14 3.72 13.24
CA GLY A 111 -6.57 4.37 14.49
C GLY A 111 -5.88 3.89 15.77
N LYS A 112 -4.87 3.01 15.67
CA LYS A 112 -4.07 2.58 16.82
C LYS A 112 -2.77 3.40 16.92
N GLY A 113 -2.63 4.17 17.99
CA GLY A 113 -1.45 5.00 18.25
C GLY A 113 -1.27 6.15 17.26
N GLN A 114 -0.07 6.74 17.22
CA GLN A 114 0.30 7.83 16.31
C GLN A 114 1.32 7.34 15.29
N PRO A 115 1.21 7.72 14.00
CA PRO A 115 2.21 7.40 12.99
C PRO A 115 3.60 7.92 13.38
N ILE A 116 4.63 7.14 13.10
CA ILE A 116 6.03 7.57 13.25
C ILE A 116 6.60 7.75 11.85
N LYS A 117 6.94 8.99 11.49
CA LYS A 117 7.50 9.31 10.18
C LYS A 117 8.83 8.60 9.97
N MET A 118 9.03 8.03 8.78
CA MET A 118 10.30 7.39 8.45
C MET A 118 11.40 8.44 8.27
N GLY A 119 12.62 8.14 8.75
CA GLY A 119 13.81 8.91 8.40
C GLY A 119 14.32 8.57 6.99
N ASP A 120 15.20 9.38 6.43
CA ASP A 120 15.71 9.20 5.06
C ASP A 120 16.28 7.80 4.79
N GLU A 121 17.04 7.24 5.73
CA GLU A 121 17.60 5.89 5.62
C GLU A 121 16.52 4.80 5.63
N ASP A 122 15.51 4.94 6.48
CA ASP A 122 14.37 4.02 6.55
C ASP A 122 13.54 4.06 5.27
N ILE A 123 13.33 5.25 4.70
CA ILE A 123 12.66 5.44 3.40
C ILE A 123 13.42 4.70 2.30
N ILE A 124 14.75 4.84 2.26
CA ILE A 124 15.60 4.16 1.27
C ILE A 124 15.49 2.65 1.44
N ALA A 125 15.59 2.15 2.67
CA ALA A 125 15.50 0.71 2.96
C ALA A 125 14.12 0.14 2.60
N ALA A 126 13.04 0.82 3.00
CA ALA A 126 11.67 0.41 2.72
C ALA A 126 11.36 0.44 1.22
N ARG A 127 11.80 1.47 0.49
CA ARG A 127 11.67 1.52 -0.98
C ARG A 127 12.40 0.36 -1.63
N LYS A 128 13.65 0.09 -1.23
CA LYS A 128 14.45 -1.01 -1.79
C LYS A 128 13.80 -2.36 -1.54
N LEU A 129 13.24 -2.58 -0.35
CA LEU A 129 12.49 -3.79 -0.01
C LEU A 129 11.33 -4.00 -0.99
N VAL A 130 10.46 -2.99 -1.16
CA VAL A 130 9.31 -3.08 -2.06
C VAL A 130 9.73 -3.22 -3.52
N GLN A 131 10.70 -2.45 -4.00
CA GLN A 131 11.22 -2.55 -5.37
C GLN A 131 11.79 -3.94 -5.67
N THR A 132 12.47 -4.57 -4.69
CA THR A 132 12.97 -5.94 -4.85
C THR A 132 11.85 -6.96 -4.94
N ALA A 133 10.72 -6.74 -4.26
CA ALA A 133 9.54 -7.59 -4.37
C ALA A 133 8.74 -7.37 -5.67
N LEU A 134 8.89 -6.23 -6.34
CA LEU A 134 8.23 -5.95 -7.62
C LEU A 134 8.88 -6.69 -8.80
N ASN A 135 10.20 -6.91 -8.74
CA ASN A 135 10.95 -7.72 -9.71
C ASN A 135 10.68 -9.23 -9.51
#